data_AF-A0AAF3FIV6-F1
#
_entry.id   AF-A0AAF3FIV6-F1
#
_cell.length_a   1.000
_cell.length_b   1.000
_cell.length_c   1.000
_cell.angle_alpha   90.00
_cell.angle_beta   90.00
_cell.angle_gamma   90.00
#
_symmetry.space_group_name_H-M   'P 1'
#
loop_
_entity.id
_entity.type
_entity.pdbx_description
1 polymer ?
#
loop_
_entity_poly.entity_id
_entity_poly.type
_entity_poly.pdbx_seq_one_letter_code
_entity_poly.pdbx_strand_id
1 'polypeptide(L)'
;MDNAGFLLGQFPNDLDGVVTCEIPRLKEICDARYEPKQCRVILPDAKVLEIPPIENTDAKGLYLNGVDAIAWSYTYGQNGTGLEYTINSLGLYSDSDKVYLLDIVGSALQDLCERKIRIPVDQRDWGAWATFKRRKLYRFMKAQAAGFVTADRETFDFIIQSIMKTWETQRHDFKRFFCHHYLDGQYLLPEDLCIHPQLTNAKINKMQKYISALKSDLDLEFFQTKLKRAIEEMYNRKK
;
A
#
# COMPACT_ATOMS: atom_id res chain seq x y z
N MET A 1 0.39 3.34 3.43
CA MET A 1 0.45 4.66 4.11
C MET A 1 1.52 5.52 3.45
N ASP A 2 1.88 5.21 2.21
CA ASP A 2 3.18 5.63 1.72
C ASP A 2 3.06 7.06 1.11
N ASN A 3 1.87 7.41 0.57
CA ASN A 3 1.55 8.77 0.07
C ASN A 3 1.10 9.78 1.14
N ALA A 4 0.40 9.33 2.20
CA ALA A 4 -0.06 10.21 3.28
C ALA A 4 1.06 10.69 4.22
N GLY A 5 2.22 10.01 4.20
CA GLY A 5 3.33 10.27 5.11
C GLY A 5 3.85 11.71 5.02
N PHE A 6 3.98 12.24 3.80
CA PHE A 6 4.51 13.60 3.57
C PHE A 6 3.69 14.68 4.28
N LEU A 7 2.36 14.63 4.14
CA LEU A 7 1.44 15.58 4.79
C LEU A 7 1.35 15.39 6.31
N LEU A 8 1.76 14.22 6.82
CA LEU A 8 1.88 13.92 8.24
C LEU A 8 3.28 14.22 8.80
N GLY A 9 4.14 14.93 8.05
CA GLY A 9 5.48 15.30 8.46
C GLY A 9 6.49 14.15 8.45
N GLN A 10 6.18 13.05 7.76
CA GLN A 10 7.09 11.92 7.55
C GLN A 10 7.74 12.04 6.17
N PHE A 11 9.06 11.89 6.10
CA PHE A 11 9.75 11.82 4.82
C PHE A 11 9.41 10.49 4.12
N PRO A 12 8.85 10.53 2.89
CA PRO A 12 8.62 9.33 2.13
C PRO A 12 9.97 8.78 1.63
N ASN A 13 10.18 7.48 1.83
CA ASN A 13 11.34 6.77 1.26
C ASN A 13 11.03 6.18 -0.13
N ASP A 14 9.79 6.33 -0.59
CA ASP A 14 9.23 5.74 -1.81
C ASP A 14 8.26 6.76 -2.41
N LEU A 15 8.34 6.98 -3.73
CA LEU A 15 7.54 7.98 -4.44
C LEU A 15 6.78 7.30 -5.58
N ASP A 16 5.46 7.32 -5.47
CA ASP A 16 4.57 6.93 -6.56
C ASP A 16 4.32 8.14 -7.47
N GLY A 17 4.66 8.01 -8.76
CA GLY A 17 4.38 9.01 -9.80
C GLY A 17 3.14 8.64 -10.61
N VAL A 18 2.31 9.63 -10.95
CA VAL A 18 1.22 9.44 -11.92
C VAL A 18 1.46 10.33 -13.14
N VAL A 19 1.49 9.72 -14.32
CA VAL A 19 1.75 10.42 -15.59
C VAL A 19 0.54 10.42 -16.51
N THR A 20 0.36 11.46 -17.31
CA THR A 20 -0.76 11.55 -18.27
C THR A 20 -0.50 10.78 -19.56
N CYS A 21 0.76 10.47 -19.89
CA CYS A 21 1.13 9.68 -21.06
C CYS A 21 1.14 8.18 -20.77
N GLU A 22 1.08 7.39 -21.83
CA GLU A 22 1.22 5.93 -21.75
C GLU A 22 2.66 5.53 -21.35
N ILE A 23 2.79 4.41 -20.63
CA ILE A 23 4.09 3.95 -20.10
C ILE A 23 5.16 3.73 -21.17
N PRO A 24 4.87 3.18 -22.38
CA PRO A 24 5.87 3.09 -23.45
C PRO A 24 6.44 4.46 -23.83
N ARG A 25 5.60 5.49 -23.89
CA ARG A 25 6.04 6.85 -24.20
C ARG A 25 6.88 7.44 -23.06
N LEU A 26 6.48 7.20 -21.81
CA LEU A 26 7.29 7.61 -20.65
C LEU A 26 8.66 6.92 -20.66
N LYS A 27 8.72 5.63 -21.03
CA LYS A 27 9.98 4.89 -21.14
C LYS A 27 10.92 5.52 -22.17
N GLU A 28 10.42 5.86 -23.36
CA GLU A 28 11.23 6.56 -24.37
C GLU A 28 11.82 7.87 -23.82
N ILE A 29 11.03 8.64 -23.08
CA ILE A 29 11.48 9.89 -22.45
C ILE A 29 12.51 9.61 -21.35
N CYS A 30 12.31 8.56 -20.55
CA CYS A 30 13.23 8.15 -19.49
C CYS A 30 14.57 7.67 -20.06
N ASP A 31 14.56 6.78 -21.05
CA ASP A 31 15.75 6.25 -21.72
C ASP A 31 16.52 7.32 -22.51
N ALA A 32 15.85 8.41 -22.93
CA ALA A 32 16.52 9.56 -23.55
C ALA A 32 17.23 10.47 -22.53
N ARG A 33 16.79 10.44 -21.26
CA ARG A 33 17.32 11.28 -20.18
C ARG A 33 18.35 10.55 -19.30
N TYR A 34 18.19 9.25 -19.13
CA TYR A 34 19.03 8.36 -18.32
C TYR A 34 19.62 7.25 -19.19
N GLU A 35 20.55 6.44 -18.68
CA GLU A 35 21.02 5.29 -19.45
C GLU A 35 19.87 4.26 -19.63
N PRO A 36 19.65 3.69 -20.84
CA PRO A 36 18.48 2.84 -21.14
C PRO A 36 18.26 1.62 -20.23
N LYS A 37 19.28 1.21 -19.46
CA LYS A 37 19.22 0.09 -18.51
C LYS A 37 18.71 0.49 -17.11
N GLN A 38 18.60 1.80 -16.85
CA GLN A 38 18.21 2.32 -15.55
C GLN A 38 16.69 2.47 -15.42
N CYS A 39 15.96 2.67 -16.52
CA CYS A 39 14.50 2.75 -16.51
C CYS A 39 13.86 1.37 -16.76
N ARG A 40 13.23 0.78 -15.73
CA ARG A 40 12.75 -0.61 -15.76
C ARG A 40 11.24 -0.70 -15.76
N VAL A 41 10.70 -1.56 -16.61
CA VAL A 41 9.28 -1.90 -16.59
C VAL A 41 9.08 -3.05 -15.59
N ILE A 42 8.37 -2.81 -14.49
CA ILE A 42 8.27 -3.78 -13.37
C ILE A 42 7.14 -4.81 -13.57
N LEU A 43 6.26 -4.62 -14.56
CA LEU A 43 5.13 -5.52 -14.81
C LEU A 43 5.05 -5.98 -16.27
N PRO A 44 4.71 -7.26 -16.55
CA PRO A 44 4.65 -7.80 -17.90
C PRO A 44 3.70 -7.05 -18.84
N ASP A 45 2.74 -6.31 -18.29
CA ASP A 45 1.76 -5.51 -19.03
C ASP A 45 2.17 -4.03 -19.23
N ALA A 46 3.42 -3.66 -18.92
CA ALA A 46 3.91 -2.28 -19.02
C ALA A 46 3.07 -1.23 -18.25
N LYS A 47 2.58 -1.57 -17.05
CA LYS A 47 1.72 -0.65 -16.26
C LYS A 47 2.49 0.26 -15.32
N VAL A 48 3.73 -0.08 -14.98
CA VAL A 48 4.58 0.67 -14.04
C VAL A 48 5.99 0.75 -14.60
N LEU A 49 6.54 1.97 -14.58
CA LEU A 49 7.94 2.27 -14.92
C LEU A 49 8.68 2.71 -13.67
N GLU A 50 9.72 1.97 -13.29
CA GLU A 50 10.72 2.39 -12.31
C GLU A 50 11.64 3.42 -12.96
N ILE A 51 11.62 4.64 -12.43
CA ILE A 51 12.55 5.71 -12.81
C ILE A 51 13.65 5.74 -11.74
N PRO A 52 14.94 5.64 -12.12
CA PRO A 52 16.02 5.65 -11.16
C PRO A 52 16.02 6.95 -10.33
N PRO A 53 16.51 6.91 -9.09
CA PRO A 53 16.62 8.12 -8.29
C PRO A 53 17.52 9.14 -8.99
N ILE A 54 17.12 10.41 -8.94
CA ILE A 54 18.01 11.50 -9.35
C ILE A 54 19.07 11.60 -8.26
N GLU A 55 20.34 11.42 -8.61
CA GLU A 55 21.46 11.73 -7.71
C GLU A 55 21.48 13.23 -7.41
N ASN A 56 20.68 13.68 -6.43
CA ASN A 56 20.79 15.02 -5.90
C ASN A 56 21.91 15.01 -4.86
N THR A 57 23.03 15.64 -5.21
CA THR A 57 24.27 15.74 -4.42
C THR A 57 24.17 16.77 -3.28
N ASP A 58 22.97 17.26 -3.01
CA ASP A 58 22.68 18.33 -2.07
C ASP A 58 22.71 17.81 -0.62
N ALA A 59 23.92 17.68 -0.05
CA ALA A 59 24.37 17.84 1.34
C ALA A 59 23.50 17.35 2.56
N LYS A 60 22.36 16.70 2.37
CA LYS A 60 21.46 16.22 3.44
C LYS A 60 21.19 14.72 3.40
N GLY A 61 21.81 13.97 2.48
CA GLY A 61 21.76 12.51 2.48
C GLY A 61 20.36 11.90 2.32
N LEU A 62 19.43 12.62 1.68
CA LEU A 62 18.10 12.12 1.38
C LEU A 62 18.19 11.19 0.16
N TYR A 63 18.36 9.89 0.43
CA TYR A 63 18.31 8.86 -0.60
C TYR A 63 16.84 8.49 -0.84
N LEU A 64 16.27 9.03 -1.92
CA LEU A 64 15.00 8.53 -2.43
C LEU A 64 15.27 7.21 -3.14
N ASN A 65 14.47 6.18 -2.87
CA ASN A 65 14.36 5.09 -3.82
C ASN A 65 13.69 5.67 -5.08
N GLY A 66 13.96 5.11 -6.26
CA GLY A 66 13.43 5.62 -7.53
C GLY A 66 11.91 5.88 -7.53
N VAL A 67 11.41 6.55 -8.58
CA VAL A 67 9.98 6.85 -8.70
C VAL A 67 9.29 5.74 -9.47
N ASP A 68 8.26 5.13 -8.88
CA ASP A 68 7.38 4.19 -9.58
C ASP A 68 6.28 4.97 -10.30
N ALA A 69 6.40 5.12 -11.62
CA ALA A 69 5.46 5.87 -12.44
C ALA A 69 4.38 4.96 -13.06
N ILE A 70 3.12 5.33 -12.89
CA ILE A 70 1.94 4.68 -13.47
C ILE A 70 1.12 5.65 -14.31
N ALA A 71 0.52 5.20 -15.41
CA ALA A 71 -0.33 6.07 -16.22
C ALA A 71 -1.64 6.40 -15.49
N TRP A 72 -2.10 7.65 -15.64
CA TRP A 72 -3.28 8.22 -15.00
C TRP A 72 -4.53 7.38 -15.24
N SER A 73 -4.67 6.81 -16.44
CA SER A 73 -5.76 5.92 -16.83
C SER A 73 -5.90 4.69 -15.93
N TYR A 74 -4.82 4.24 -15.26
CA TYR A 74 -4.81 3.09 -14.37
C TYR A 74 -4.99 3.42 -12.89
N THR A 75 -4.88 4.69 -12.49
CA THR A 75 -5.03 5.15 -11.11
C THR A 75 -6.30 5.96 -10.92
N TYR A 76 -6.35 7.13 -11.55
CA TYR A 76 -7.39 8.14 -11.37
C TYR A 76 -8.43 8.15 -12.50
N GLY A 77 -8.12 7.53 -13.65
CA GLY A 77 -9.06 7.35 -14.75
C GLY A 77 -10.06 6.21 -14.56
N GLN A 78 -9.94 5.42 -13.49
CA GLN A 78 -10.92 4.39 -13.11
C GLN A 78 -11.93 4.96 -12.11
N ASN A 79 -13.15 4.40 -12.03
CA ASN A 79 -14.23 4.78 -11.11
C ASN A 79 -13.88 4.56 -9.61
N GLY A 80 -12.70 4.97 -9.15
CA GLY A 80 -12.19 4.83 -7.79
C GLY A 80 -11.88 3.40 -7.32
N THR A 81 -12.31 2.35 -8.03
CA THR A 81 -12.06 0.94 -7.63
C THR A 81 -10.58 0.58 -7.59
N GLY A 82 -9.77 1.28 -8.39
CA GLY A 82 -8.31 1.19 -8.42
C GLY A 82 -7.60 1.81 -7.21
N LEU A 83 -8.30 2.69 -6.49
CA LEU A 83 -7.78 3.35 -5.30
C LEU A 83 -7.87 2.44 -4.07
N GLU A 84 -7.03 2.73 -3.08
CA GLU A 84 -7.00 2.04 -1.80
C GLU A 84 -8.07 2.62 -0.86
N TYR A 85 -7.72 3.62 -0.06
CA TYR A 85 -8.61 4.35 0.84
C TYR A 85 -8.51 5.84 0.49
N THR A 86 -9.49 6.65 0.87
CA THR A 86 -9.49 8.11 0.63
C THR A 86 -8.17 8.75 1.06
N ILE A 87 -7.65 8.43 2.24
CA ILE A 87 -6.36 8.95 2.74
C ILE A 87 -5.14 8.66 1.85
N ASN A 88 -5.23 7.67 0.95
CA ASN A 88 -4.18 7.32 0.00
C ASN A 88 -4.45 7.83 -1.42
N SER A 89 -5.48 8.66 -1.64
CA SER A 89 -5.83 9.24 -2.95
C SER A 89 -5.42 10.70 -3.12
N LEU A 90 -4.73 11.29 -2.13
CA LEU A 90 -4.12 12.62 -2.28
C LEU A 90 -2.93 12.54 -3.23
N GLY A 91 -2.86 13.51 -4.15
CA GLY A 91 -1.74 13.69 -5.07
C GLY A 91 -1.15 15.09 -4.93
N LEU A 92 0.13 15.24 -5.28
CA LEU A 92 0.76 16.54 -5.46
C LEU A 92 1.04 16.74 -6.95
N TYR A 93 0.68 17.91 -7.46
CA TYR A 93 0.99 18.33 -8.82
C TYR A 93 1.81 19.61 -8.75
N SER A 94 3.02 19.58 -9.31
CA SER A 94 3.85 20.76 -9.44
C SER A 94 3.75 21.30 -10.86
N ASP A 95 3.41 22.58 -10.98
CA ASP A 95 3.51 23.32 -12.24
C ASP A 95 4.31 24.59 -11.96
N SER A 96 5.49 24.65 -12.57
CA SER A 96 6.43 25.76 -12.43
C SER A 96 6.80 26.02 -10.95
N ASP A 97 6.47 27.19 -10.41
CA ASP A 97 6.72 27.60 -9.03
C ASP A 97 5.57 27.27 -8.06
N LYS A 98 4.49 26.67 -8.55
CA LYS A 98 3.29 26.35 -7.77
C LYS A 98 3.16 24.85 -7.54
N VAL A 99 2.74 24.50 -6.33
CA VAL A 99 2.39 23.12 -5.96
C VAL A 99 0.91 23.09 -5.59
N TYR A 100 0.18 22.19 -6.25
CA TYR A 100 -1.24 21.96 -6.05
C TYR A 100 -1.44 20.63 -5.34
N LEU A 101 -2.29 20.63 -4.32
CA LEU A 101 -2.79 19.41 -3.71
C LEU A 101 -4.05 18.96 -4.46
N LEU A 102 -4.04 17.72 -4.94
CA LEU A 102 -5.15 17.10 -5.64
C LEU A 102 -5.89 16.16 -4.68
N ASP A 103 -7.14 16.50 -4.36
CA ASP A 103 -8.09 15.62 -3.67
C ASP A 103 -9.19 15.20 -4.64
N ILE A 104 -8.93 14.14 -5.39
CA ILE A 104 -9.84 13.65 -6.43
C ILE A 104 -11.14 13.04 -5.87
N VAL A 105 -11.14 12.63 -4.60
CA VAL A 105 -12.31 12.02 -3.95
C VAL A 105 -13.11 13.09 -3.19
N GLY A 106 -12.56 14.29 -3.03
CA GLY A 106 -13.18 15.44 -2.36
C GLY A 106 -13.26 15.32 -0.84
N SER A 107 -12.75 14.24 -0.25
CA SER A 107 -12.79 13.97 1.19
C SER A 107 -11.47 13.42 1.73
N ALA A 108 -10.46 13.20 0.89
CA ALA A 108 -9.20 12.60 1.30
C ALA A 108 -8.42 13.47 2.28
N LEU A 109 -8.41 14.80 2.09
CA LEU A 109 -7.71 15.71 3.00
C LEU A 109 -8.38 15.74 4.37
N GLN A 110 -9.71 15.84 4.39
CA GLN A 110 -10.48 15.81 5.64
C GLN A 110 -10.29 14.47 6.37
N ASP A 111 -10.45 13.35 5.66
CA ASP A 111 -10.26 12.02 6.23
C ASP A 111 -8.82 11.84 6.75
N LEU A 112 -7.81 12.45 6.11
CA LEU A 112 -6.44 12.42 6.60
C LEU A 112 -6.30 13.17 7.94
N CYS A 113 -6.83 14.39 8.01
CA CYS A 113 -6.79 15.22 9.22
C CYS A 113 -7.56 14.59 10.39
N GLU A 114 -8.72 13.99 10.11
CA GLU A 114 -9.57 13.33 11.10
C GLU A 114 -9.15 11.88 11.39
N ARG A 115 -8.12 11.38 10.69
CA ARG A 115 -7.63 10.00 10.75
C ARG A 115 -8.72 8.96 10.48
N LYS A 116 -9.53 9.22 9.46
CA LYS A 116 -10.63 8.37 9.00
C LYS A 116 -10.21 7.50 7.81
N ILE A 117 -10.72 6.27 7.79
CA ILE A 117 -10.59 5.33 6.68
C ILE A 117 -11.96 5.25 6.02
N ARG A 118 -12.01 5.58 4.72
CA ARG A 118 -13.20 5.48 3.89
C ARG A 118 -12.85 4.79 2.56
N ILE A 119 -13.80 4.01 2.05
CA ILE A 119 -13.70 3.42 0.72
C ILE A 119 -14.04 4.50 -0.32
N PRO A 120 -13.20 4.74 -1.34
CA PRO A 120 -13.32 5.90 -2.23
C PRO A 120 -14.35 5.73 -3.36
N VAL A 121 -15.29 4.79 -3.22
CA VAL A 121 -16.35 4.51 -4.20
C VAL A 121 -17.69 4.34 -3.50
N ASP A 122 -18.77 4.50 -4.28
CA ASP A 122 -20.14 4.25 -3.82
C ASP A 122 -20.27 2.84 -3.22
N GLN A 123 -21.15 2.68 -2.23
CA GLN A 123 -21.37 1.41 -1.53
C GLN A 123 -21.74 0.24 -2.46
N ARG A 124 -22.44 0.54 -3.56
CA ARG A 124 -22.78 -0.46 -4.61
C ARG A 124 -21.55 -1.08 -5.28
N ASP A 125 -20.42 -0.36 -5.29
CA ASP A 125 -19.17 -0.76 -5.96
C ASP A 125 -18.16 -1.36 -4.98
N TRP A 126 -18.50 -1.47 -3.69
CA TRP A 126 -17.60 -2.00 -2.66
C TRP A 126 -17.10 -3.42 -2.97
N GLY A 127 -17.94 -4.28 -3.53
CA GLY A 127 -17.54 -5.63 -3.96
C GLY A 127 -16.48 -5.62 -5.07
N ALA A 128 -16.68 -4.78 -6.09
CA ALA A 128 -15.71 -4.59 -7.17
C ALA A 128 -14.41 -3.97 -6.64
N TRP A 129 -14.52 -2.98 -5.75
CA TRP A 129 -13.37 -2.42 -5.06
C TRP A 129 -12.62 -3.50 -4.27
N ALA A 130 -13.25 -4.27 -3.39
CA ALA A 130 -12.57 -5.26 -2.54
C ALA A 130 -11.84 -6.36 -3.34
N THR A 131 -12.37 -6.73 -4.50
CA THR A 131 -11.75 -7.73 -5.38
C THR A 131 -10.56 -7.18 -6.17
N PHE A 132 -10.58 -5.90 -6.54
CA PHE A 132 -9.48 -5.24 -7.24
C PHE A 132 -8.32 -4.94 -6.28
N LYS A 133 -7.14 -5.55 -6.50
CA LYS A 133 -5.96 -5.41 -5.63
C LYS A 133 -6.24 -5.74 -4.15
N ARG A 134 -6.69 -6.98 -3.88
CA ARG A 134 -7.07 -7.51 -2.54
C ARG A 134 -6.14 -7.17 -1.37
N ARG A 135 -4.83 -6.97 -1.63
CA ARG A 135 -3.85 -6.56 -0.61
C ARG A 135 -4.26 -5.29 0.14
N LYS A 136 -5.07 -4.41 -0.45
CA LYS A 136 -5.59 -3.22 0.22
C LYS A 136 -6.42 -3.54 1.46
N LEU A 137 -7.14 -4.67 1.46
CA LEU A 137 -7.88 -5.14 2.63
C LEU A 137 -6.96 -5.36 3.84
N TYR A 138 -5.76 -5.91 3.64
CA TYR A 138 -4.81 -6.11 4.74
C TYR A 138 -4.07 -4.83 5.13
N ARG A 139 -3.99 -3.85 4.23
CA ARG A 139 -3.47 -2.52 4.55
C ARG A 139 -4.41 -1.71 5.45
N PHE A 140 -5.71 -2.04 5.52
CA PHE A 140 -6.62 -1.56 6.56
C PHE A 140 -6.02 -1.67 7.96
N MET A 141 -5.52 -2.86 8.27
CA MET A 141 -4.97 -3.20 9.57
C MET A 141 -3.64 -2.46 9.84
N LYS A 142 -2.86 -2.18 8.77
CA LYS A 142 -1.71 -1.25 8.84
C LYS A 142 -2.18 0.17 9.16
N ALA A 143 -3.31 0.61 8.59
CA ALA A 143 -3.88 1.93 8.83
C ALA A 143 -4.32 2.10 10.29
N GLN A 144 -5.05 1.13 10.83
CA GLN A 144 -5.50 1.13 12.22
C GLN A 144 -4.37 1.06 13.23
N ALA A 145 -3.33 0.25 12.97
CA ALA A 145 -2.16 0.18 13.84
C ALA A 145 -1.40 1.53 13.96
N ALA A 146 -1.62 2.47 13.02
CA ALA A 146 -1.11 3.83 13.07
C ALA A 146 -2.18 4.87 13.49
N GLY A 147 -3.26 4.40 14.13
CA GLY A 147 -4.24 5.23 14.83
C GLY A 147 -5.35 5.81 13.95
N PHE A 148 -5.57 5.23 12.77
CA PHE A 148 -6.75 5.55 11.96
C PHE A 148 -7.94 4.70 12.38
N VAL A 149 -9.15 5.23 12.22
CA VAL A 149 -10.41 4.53 12.48
C VAL A 149 -11.30 4.63 11.24
N THR A 150 -12.30 3.78 11.09
CA THR A 150 -13.23 3.92 9.96
C THR A 150 -14.07 5.20 10.08
N ALA A 151 -14.50 5.73 8.93
CA ALA A 151 -15.42 6.85 8.87
C ALA A 151 -16.76 6.51 9.55
N ASP A 152 -17.24 5.28 9.32
CA ASP A 152 -18.50 4.74 9.81
C ASP A 152 -18.40 3.23 10.12
N ARG A 153 -19.49 2.66 10.64
CA ARG A 153 -19.54 1.25 11.05
C ARG A 153 -19.71 0.33 9.84
N GLU A 154 -20.44 0.77 8.82
CA GLU A 154 -20.69 0.04 7.59
C GLU A 154 -19.37 -0.26 6.85
N THR A 155 -18.47 0.73 6.77
CA THR A 155 -17.12 0.59 6.21
C THR A 155 -16.32 -0.44 6.99
N PHE A 156 -16.39 -0.41 8.32
CA PHE A 156 -15.72 -1.38 9.19
C PHE A 156 -16.23 -2.79 8.93
N ASP A 157 -17.54 -3.00 9.07
CA ASP A 157 -18.18 -4.30 8.94
C ASP A 157 -17.90 -4.91 7.55
N PHE A 158 -17.96 -4.10 6.48
CA PHE A 158 -17.64 -4.55 5.13
C PHE A 158 -16.18 -4.98 4.97
N ILE A 159 -15.22 -4.18 5.46
CA ILE A 159 -13.80 -4.50 5.32
C ILE A 159 -13.47 -5.78 6.11
N ILE A 160 -13.96 -5.91 7.34
CA ILE A 160 -13.75 -7.09 8.18
C ILE A 160 -14.31 -8.35 7.51
N GLN A 161 -15.57 -8.31 7.04
CA GLN A 161 -16.16 -9.43 6.32
C GLN A 161 -15.38 -9.78 5.05
N SER A 162 -14.89 -8.77 4.33
CA SER A 162 -14.07 -8.96 3.12
C SER A 162 -12.72 -9.60 3.42
N ILE A 163 -12.07 -9.24 4.53
CA ILE A 163 -10.83 -9.86 5.00
C ILE A 163 -11.08 -11.33 5.32
N MET A 164 -12.12 -11.64 6.11
CA MET A 164 -12.47 -13.01 6.49
C MET A 164 -12.78 -13.89 5.26
N LYS A 165 -13.59 -13.38 4.33
CA LYS A 165 -13.91 -14.07 3.07
C LYS A 165 -12.67 -14.28 2.18
N THR A 166 -11.81 -13.27 2.09
CA THR A 166 -10.58 -13.36 1.29
C THR A 166 -9.62 -14.38 1.89
N TRP A 167 -9.52 -14.46 3.21
CA TRP A 167 -8.69 -15.46 3.88
C TRP A 167 -9.08 -16.90 3.52
N GLU A 168 -10.38 -17.22 3.54
CA GLU A 168 -10.87 -18.58 3.24
C GLU A 168 -10.57 -19.02 1.80
N THR A 169 -10.49 -18.08 0.86
CA THR A 169 -10.26 -18.38 -0.56
C THR A 169 -8.81 -18.16 -1.01
N GLN A 170 -8.06 -17.30 -0.33
CA GLN A 170 -6.78 -16.75 -0.79
C GLN A 170 -5.79 -16.51 0.37
N ARG A 171 -5.67 -17.48 1.29
CA ARG A 171 -4.79 -17.39 2.48
C ARG A 171 -3.34 -16.95 2.18
N HIS A 172 -2.82 -17.31 1.01
CA HIS A 172 -1.46 -16.97 0.60
C HIS A 172 -1.28 -15.46 0.36
N ASP A 173 -2.35 -14.72 0.02
CA ASP A 173 -2.28 -13.26 -0.11
C ASP A 173 -1.99 -12.59 1.24
N PHE A 174 -2.62 -13.07 2.33
CA PHE A 174 -2.33 -12.60 3.67
C PHE A 174 -0.91 -12.96 4.09
N LYS A 175 -0.51 -14.23 3.91
CA LYS A 175 0.82 -14.68 4.32
C LYS A 175 1.92 -13.92 3.60
N ARG A 176 1.77 -13.71 2.29
CA ARG A 176 2.67 -12.88 1.49
C ARG A 176 2.71 -11.43 2.00
N PHE A 177 1.55 -10.83 2.25
CA PHE A 177 1.45 -9.47 2.78
C PHE A 177 2.15 -9.35 4.14
N PHE A 178 1.88 -10.29 5.05
CA PHE A 178 2.42 -10.28 6.40
C PHE A 178 3.94 -10.46 6.41
N CYS A 179 4.42 -11.47 5.67
CA CYS A 179 5.84 -11.74 5.50
C CYS A 179 6.59 -10.50 4.99
N HIS A 180 6.08 -9.88 3.93
CA HIS A 180 6.74 -8.73 3.32
C HIS A 180 6.71 -7.47 4.20
N HIS A 181 5.57 -7.15 4.82
CA HIS A 181 5.40 -5.86 5.49
C HIS A 181 5.72 -5.85 6.99
N TYR A 182 5.71 -7.01 7.66
CA TYR A 182 5.96 -7.11 9.10
C TYR A 182 7.20 -7.93 9.45
N LEU A 183 7.59 -8.87 8.59
CA LEU A 183 8.78 -9.69 8.81
C LEU A 183 9.98 -9.25 7.94
N ASP A 184 9.82 -8.29 7.02
CA ASP A 184 10.83 -7.95 6.01
C ASP A 184 11.32 -9.19 5.24
N GLY A 185 10.41 -10.15 5.06
CA GLY A 185 10.70 -11.44 4.47
C GLY A 185 10.30 -11.53 3.01
N GLN A 186 10.83 -12.58 2.38
CA GLN A 186 10.40 -13.03 1.07
C GLN A 186 9.50 -14.25 1.23
N TYR A 187 8.28 -14.15 0.70
CA TYR A 187 7.33 -15.25 0.69
C TYR A 187 7.47 -16.05 -0.61
N LEU A 188 7.69 -17.36 -0.48
CA LEU A 188 7.93 -18.30 -1.58
C LEU A 188 6.70 -19.18 -1.82
N LEU A 189 6.33 -19.28 -3.09
CA LEU A 189 5.33 -20.21 -3.60
C LEU A 189 6.05 -21.20 -4.54
N PRO A 190 5.69 -22.49 -4.52
CA PRO A 190 4.54 -23.09 -3.85
C PRO A 190 4.77 -23.55 -2.39
N GLU A 191 5.95 -23.32 -1.80
CA GLU A 191 6.37 -23.87 -0.50
C GLU A 191 5.57 -23.32 0.70
N ASP A 192 4.74 -22.31 0.48
CA ASP A 192 3.97 -21.62 1.53
C ASP A 192 4.87 -21.16 2.69
N LEU A 193 6.02 -20.59 2.33
CA LEU A 193 7.12 -20.31 3.24
C LEU A 193 7.47 -18.82 3.25
N CYS A 194 7.55 -18.23 4.44
CA CYS A 194 8.17 -16.92 4.64
C CYS A 194 9.62 -17.10 5.08
N ILE A 195 10.56 -16.55 4.34
CA ILE A 195 11.97 -16.47 4.74
C ILE A 195 12.23 -15.04 5.18
N HIS A 196 12.67 -14.83 6.42
CA HIS A 196 12.88 -13.49 6.95
C HIS A 196 14.17 -13.39 7.78
N PRO A 197 14.79 -12.20 7.85
CA PRO A 197 15.97 -11.97 8.70
C PRO A 197 15.59 -11.94 10.19
N GLN A 198 16.59 -11.86 11.06
CA GLN A 198 16.33 -11.58 12.48
C GLN A 198 15.69 -10.19 12.63
N LEU A 199 14.54 -10.14 13.29
CA LEU A 199 13.82 -8.88 13.49
C LEU A 199 14.44 -8.03 14.60
N THR A 200 14.43 -6.72 14.38
CA THR A 200 14.78 -5.74 15.41
C THR A 200 13.63 -5.55 16.40
N ASN A 201 13.93 -5.05 17.60
CA ASN A 201 12.90 -4.74 18.61
C ASN A 201 11.83 -3.76 18.07
N ALA A 202 12.24 -2.79 17.24
CA ALA A 202 11.31 -1.86 16.62
C ALA A 202 10.30 -2.57 15.70
N LYS A 203 10.76 -3.57 14.92
CA LYS A 203 9.89 -4.38 14.05
C LYS A 203 8.97 -5.29 14.85
N ILE A 204 9.48 -5.92 15.91
CA ILE A 204 8.67 -6.73 16.83
C ILE A 204 7.55 -5.88 17.45
N ASN A 205 7.87 -4.68 17.93
CA ASN A 205 6.87 -3.77 18.50
C ASN A 205 5.82 -3.34 17.47
N LYS A 206 6.23 -3.06 16.22
CA LYS A 206 5.30 -2.75 15.12
C LYS A 206 4.38 -3.92 14.80
N MET A 207 4.94 -5.14 14.74
CA MET A 207 4.18 -6.37 14.52
C MET A 207 3.17 -6.61 15.65
N GLN A 208 3.56 -6.42 16.91
CA GLN A 208 2.66 -6.58 18.06
C GLN A 208 1.49 -5.60 18.03
N LYS A 209 1.72 -4.33 17.66
CA LYS A 209 0.64 -3.34 17.48
C LYS A 209 -0.35 -3.80 16.41
N TYR A 210 0.15 -4.32 15.29
CA TYR A 210 -0.69 -4.87 14.23
C TYR A 210 -1.50 -6.09 14.68
N ILE A 211 -0.86 -7.04 15.38
CA ILE A 211 -1.53 -8.22 15.93
C ILE A 211 -2.62 -7.81 16.94
N SER A 212 -2.37 -6.78 17.74
CA SER A 212 -3.35 -6.25 18.68
C SER A 212 -4.58 -5.67 17.97
N ALA A 213 -4.39 -4.92 16.88
CA ALA A 213 -5.49 -4.39 16.06
C ALA A 213 -6.28 -5.53 15.39
N LEU A 214 -5.59 -6.53 14.83
CA LEU A 214 -6.25 -7.73 14.28
C LEU A 214 -7.13 -8.43 15.31
N LYS A 215 -6.63 -8.55 16.55
CA LYS A 215 -7.35 -9.22 17.63
C LYS A 215 -8.58 -8.44 18.11
N SER A 216 -8.53 -7.11 18.11
CA SER A 216 -9.68 -6.29 18.56
C SER A 216 -10.80 -6.25 17.53
N ASP A 217 -10.44 -6.32 16.25
CA ASP A 217 -11.35 -5.95 15.16
C ASP A 217 -11.93 -7.15 14.43
N LEU A 218 -11.25 -8.29 14.47
CA LEU A 218 -11.74 -9.54 13.93
C LEU A 218 -12.50 -10.33 15.00
N ASP A 219 -13.42 -11.17 14.52
CA ASP A 219 -14.01 -12.20 15.35
C ASP A 219 -12.92 -13.00 16.08
N LEU A 220 -13.10 -13.17 17.41
CA LEU A 220 -12.07 -13.75 18.27
C LEU A 220 -11.76 -15.19 17.88
N GLU A 221 -12.78 -15.96 17.48
CA GLU A 221 -12.61 -17.34 17.02
C GLU A 221 -11.80 -17.36 15.71
N PHE A 222 -12.16 -16.51 14.75
CA PHE A 222 -11.42 -16.37 13.50
C PHE A 222 -9.96 -16.00 13.74
N PHE A 223 -9.68 -15.01 14.60
CA PHE A 223 -8.32 -14.61 14.91
C PHE A 223 -7.51 -15.76 15.54
N GLN A 224 -8.05 -16.42 16.57
CA GLN A 224 -7.32 -17.47 17.30
C GLN A 224 -7.09 -18.72 16.45
N THR A 225 -8.10 -19.16 15.70
CA THR A 225 -8.05 -20.45 14.98
C THR A 225 -7.35 -20.35 13.63
N LYS A 226 -7.41 -19.17 12.97
CA LYS A 226 -6.90 -18.99 11.61
C LYS A 226 -5.65 -18.12 11.57
N LEU A 227 -5.76 -16.84 11.94
CA LEU A 227 -4.70 -15.86 11.70
C LEU A 227 -3.51 -16.03 12.64
N LYS A 228 -3.77 -16.20 13.94
CA LYS A 228 -2.72 -16.35 14.96
C LYS A 228 -1.78 -17.51 14.61
N ARG A 229 -2.36 -18.67 14.29
CA ARG A 229 -1.61 -19.86 13.87
C ARG A 229 -0.74 -19.57 12.64
N ALA A 230 -1.29 -18.93 11.62
CA ALA A 230 -0.51 -18.61 10.42
C ALA A 230 0.64 -17.61 10.69
N ILE A 231 0.42 -16.63 11.57
CA ILE A 231 1.45 -15.69 12.00
C ILE A 231 2.57 -16.42 12.75
N GLU A 232 2.22 -17.30 13.69
CA GLU A 232 3.18 -18.11 14.45
C GLU A 232 4.00 -19.05 13.53
N GLU A 233 3.34 -19.69 12.56
CA GLU A 233 4.01 -20.52 11.54
C GLU A 233 5.04 -19.73 10.73
N MET A 234 4.73 -18.48 10.36
CA MET A 234 5.64 -17.61 9.62
C MET A 234 6.79 -17.07 10.48
N TYR A 235 6.53 -16.74 11.74
CA TYR A 235 7.53 -16.14 12.63
C TYR A 235 8.55 -17.15 13.18
N ASN A 236 8.12 -18.39 13.42
CA ASN A 236 8.97 -19.41 14.06
C ASN A 236 9.93 -20.10 13.08
N ARG A 237 9.75 -19.92 11.77
CA ARG A 237 10.61 -20.52 10.73
C ARG A 237 11.74 -19.55 10.35
N LYS A 238 12.74 -19.46 11.24
CA LYS A 238 13.98 -18.71 11.00
C LYS A 238 14.90 -19.50 10.07
N LYS A 239 15.66 -18.79 9.23
CA LYS A 239 16.89 -19.32 8.62
C LYS A 239 18.07 -19.03 9.55
#